data_AF-A0A7X3RFE4-F1
#
_entry.id   AF-A0A7X3RFE4-F1
#
_cell.length_a   1.000
_cell.length_b   1.000
_cell.length_c   1.000
_cell.angle_alpha   90.00
_cell.angle_beta   90.00
_cell.angle_gamma   90.00
#
_symmetry.space_group_name_H-M   'P 1'
#
loop_
_entity.id
_entity.type
_entity.pdbx_description
1 polymer ?
#
loop_
_entity_poly.entity_id
_entity_poly.type
_entity_poly.pdbx_seq_one_letter_code
_entity_poly.pdbx_strand_id
1 'polypeptide(L)'
;MEVSEIETFFRTSDILIESGDFAEIVWALLTDQRTAVVEHGYKLLNTTYESIKVGYTNGYENLINREQSETIAVQNTDNLETESQPSVHSDREFEQLERQLADSRANYVSLEKQHNRLNQQRAFLLEENKGLKTKADAYQNNEKRLKELEQENERLHEQVAQHTETRAELQQLAAEREHLLAEKERLTEQLKGYDQIRAAKEGFSADLKLVEEAIYKGHQEIEEFQTSLDSYFDALEGSHQTARGALAQIRQTLTYLDTPQPSEGEAGYPMTSEQPRVGVFVDVQNMFYAAKDRFGRRVDYIKLLDLIVGPRYLMVAYAYVVQIPEINQSSFLSLLEHNGYTIKSKDLRLRGDGSAKGDWDVGIAVDVVSMLGSLDVVILASGDGDFCPLAELIKQQDKRVEVVAFEHNTSMDLQQIADQFFPIGDELLI
;
A
#
# COMPACT_ATOMS: atom_id res chain seq x y z
N MET A 1 60.26 9.82 -3.03
CA MET A 1 60.28 11.22 -2.58
C MET A 1 61.00 11.22 -1.25
N GLU A 2 62.24 11.70 -1.24
CA GLU A 2 63.06 11.74 -0.02
C GLU A 2 62.56 12.83 0.93
N VAL A 3 62.79 12.66 2.24
CA VAL A 3 62.30 13.55 3.30
C VAL A 3 62.77 15.01 3.11
N SER A 4 63.91 15.20 2.44
CA SER A 4 64.47 16.51 2.05
C SER A 4 63.62 17.26 1.00
N GLU A 5 62.93 16.53 0.12
CA GLU A 5 62.06 17.10 -0.92
C GLU A 5 60.75 17.64 -0.32
N ILE A 6 60.27 16.99 0.75
CA ILE A 6 59.05 17.38 1.48
C ILE A 6 59.30 18.62 2.35
N GLU A 7 60.47 18.76 2.97
CA GLU A 7 60.81 19.97 3.74
C GLU A 7 60.97 21.22 2.86
N THR A 8 61.51 21.04 1.65
CA THR A 8 61.64 22.13 0.66
C THR A 8 60.26 22.55 0.13
N PHE A 9 59.35 21.58 -0.05
CA PHE A 9 57.97 21.82 -0.46
C PHE A 9 57.21 22.74 0.52
N PHE A 10 57.32 22.50 1.84
CA PHE A 10 56.61 23.33 2.83
C PHE A 10 57.24 24.71 3.07
N ARG A 11 58.56 24.87 2.91
CA ARG A 11 59.23 26.18 3.06
C ARG A 11 58.97 27.14 1.91
N THR A 12 58.68 26.62 0.72
CA THR A 12 58.50 27.45 -0.50
C THR A 12 57.02 27.79 -0.76
N SER A 13 56.11 27.14 -0.05
CA SER A 13 54.66 27.34 -0.15
C SER A 13 54.25 28.79 0.11
N ASP A 14 54.87 29.46 1.09
CA ASP A 14 54.52 30.85 1.42
C ASP A 14 54.99 31.84 0.34
N ILE A 15 56.01 31.51 -0.46
CA ILE A 15 56.53 32.35 -1.55
C ILE A 15 55.68 32.17 -2.83
N LEU A 16 55.12 30.97 -3.03
CA LEU A 16 54.28 30.65 -4.19
C LEU A 16 52.85 31.21 -4.09
N ILE A 17 52.37 31.53 -2.89
CA ILE A 17 51.03 32.09 -2.68
C ILE A 17 50.97 33.60 -3.06
N GLU A 18 52.06 34.34 -2.95
CA GLU A 18 52.09 35.78 -3.29
C GLU A 18 52.38 36.09 -4.77
N SER A 19 52.71 35.09 -5.59
CA SER A 19 53.14 35.29 -6.99
C SER A 19 52.27 34.46 -7.97
N GLY A 20 51.16 35.04 -8.44
CA GLY A 20 50.33 34.45 -9.52
C GLY A 20 51.12 34.11 -10.80
N ASP A 21 50.51 33.42 -11.77
CA ASP A 21 51.02 32.86 -13.05
C ASP A 21 52.33 32.02 -12.98
N PHE A 22 53.36 32.49 -12.27
CA PHE A 22 54.62 31.79 -12.03
C PHE A 22 54.43 30.51 -11.22
N ALA A 23 53.56 30.54 -10.20
CA ALA A 23 53.27 29.35 -9.38
C ALA A 23 52.58 28.24 -10.19
N GLU A 24 51.68 28.60 -11.11
CA GLU A 24 50.99 27.63 -11.97
C GLU A 24 51.94 27.01 -13.01
N ILE A 25 52.84 27.81 -13.57
CA ILE A 25 53.87 27.32 -14.52
C ILE A 25 54.83 26.35 -13.82
N VAL A 26 55.28 26.69 -12.61
CA VAL A 26 56.18 25.81 -11.83
C VAL A 26 55.46 24.52 -11.41
N TRP A 27 54.18 24.60 -11.03
CA TRP A 27 53.36 23.43 -10.71
C TRP A 27 53.17 22.50 -11.92
N ALA A 28 52.87 23.07 -13.09
CA ALA A 28 52.76 22.31 -14.33
C ALA A 28 54.08 21.63 -14.74
N LEU A 29 55.22 22.25 -14.48
CA LEU A 29 56.55 21.68 -14.75
C LEU A 29 56.92 20.54 -13.79
N LEU A 30 56.50 20.61 -12.52
CA LEU A 30 56.79 19.59 -11.50
C LEU A 30 55.87 18.37 -11.57
N THR A 31 54.69 18.52 -12.20
CA THR A 31 53.71 17.44 -12.38
C THR A 31 53.81 16.75 -13.75
N ASP A 32 54.76 17.15 -14.60
CA ASP A 32 55.03 16.51 -15.90
C ASP A 32 55.69 15.12 -15.72
N GLN A 33 55.37 14.16 -16.60
CA GLN A 33 55.90 12.79 -16.52
C GLN A 33 57.32 12.64 -17.08
N ARG A 34 57.91 13.69 -17.69
CA ARG A 34 59.25 13.67 -18.27
C ARG A 34 60.29 14.16 -17.26
N THR A 35 61.23 13.30 -16.90
CA THR A 35 62.23 13.54 -15.84
C THR A 35 63.06 14.81 -16.05
N ALA A 36 63.42 15.14 -17.30
CA ALA A 36 64.19 16.34 -17.63
C ALA A 36 63.41 17.66 -17.43
N VAL A 37 62.08 17.62 -17.55
CA VAL A 37 61.20 18.79 -17.35
C VAL A 37 61.02 19.05 -15.86
N VAL A 38 60.83 17.98 -15.10
CA VAL A 38 60.75 18.02 -13.63
C VAL A 38 62.06 18.52 -13.02
N GLU A 39 63.21 18.06 -13.52
CA GLU A 39 64.54 18.52 -13.06
C GLU A 39 64.78 20.00 -13.36
N HIS A 40 64.26 20.51 -14.48
CA HIS A 40 64.27 21.95 -14.79
C HIS A 40 63.35 22.75 -13.85
N GLY A 41 62.18 22.20 -13.48
CA GLY A 41 61.30 22.76 -12.46
C GLY A 41 61.99 22.89 -11.09
N TYR A 42 62.74 21.86 -10.68
CA TYR A 42 63.54 21.90 -9.45
C TYR A 42 64.69 22.92 -9.50
N LYS A 43 65.36 23.07 -10.66
CA LYS A 43 66.37 24.14 -10.82
C LYS A 43 65.77 25.52 -10.65
N LEU A 44 64.60 25.80 -11.23
CA LEU A 44 63.91 27.09 -11.10
C LEU A 44 63.57 27.43 -9.64
N LEU A 45 63.15 26.44 -8.85
CA LEU A 45 62.91 26.62 -7.41
C LEU A 45 64.18 26.93 -6.61
N ASN A 46 65.33 26.38 -7.01
CA ASN A 46 66.60 26.56 -6.29
C ASN A 46 67.39 27.81 -6.75
N THR A 47 67.03 28.44 -7.87
CA THR A 47 67.76 29.61 -8.41
C THR A 47 67.26 30.93 -7.80
N THR A 48 66.08 30.96 -7.19
CA THR A 48 65.44 32.20 -6.70
C THR A 48 65.82 32.63 -5.28
N TYR A 49 66.68 31.88 -4.56
CA TYR A 49 67.06 32.24 -3.17
C TYR A 49 68.49 32.78 -2.97
N GLU A 50 69.32 32.93 -4.01
CA GLU A 50 70.70 33.43 -3.85
C GLU A 50 71.03 34.78 -4.51
N SER A 51 70.05 35.54 -4.99
CA SER A 51 70.34 36.89 -5.51
C SER A 51 69.21 37.88 -5.28
N ILE A 52 68.93 38.19 -4.01
CA ILE A 52 68.29 39.46 -3.63
C ILE A 52 69.23 40.21 -2.69
N LYS A 53 70.18 40.94 -3.28
CA LYS A 53 70.78 42.14 -2.70
C LYS A 53 71.21 43.06 -3.84
N VAL A 54 70.88 44.34 -3.65
CA VAL A 54 71.17 45.51 -4.51
C VAL A 54 70.19 45.62 -5.69
N GLY A 55 69.42 46.67 -5.91
CA GLY A 55 69.34 48.01 -5.33
C GLY A 55 68.68 48.90 -6.40
N TYR A 56 67.61 49.60 -6.04
CA TYR A 56 66.84 50.52 -6.88
C TYR A 56 67.70 51.55 -7.63
N THR A 57 67.40 51.77 -8.92
CA THR A 57 67.25 53.13 -9.50
C THR A 57 66.44 53.10 -10.79
N ASN A 58 65.36 53.90 -10.79
CA ASN A 58 64.56 54.30 -11.95
C ASN A 58 65.39 55.00 -13.03
N GLY A 59 65.01 54.83 -14.30
CA GLY A 59 65.49 55.63 -15.42
C GLY A 59 64.45 55.68 -16.54
N TYR A 60 63.83 56.83 -16.67
CA TYR A 60 62.81 57.20 -17.65
C TYR A 60 63.37 57.37 -19.09
N GLU A 61 62.43 57.32 -20.04
CA GLU A 61 62.23 58.33 -21.11
C GLU A 61 62.44 58.00 -22.60
N ASN A 62 61.40 58.39 -23.35
CA ASN A 62 61.25 58.52 -24.79
C ASN A 62 62.18 59.58 -25.39
N LEU A 63 62.72 59.35 -26.59
CA LEU A 63 63.23 60.36 -27.52
C LEU A 63 63.03 59.82 -28.96
N ILE A 64 62.05 60.23 -29.77
CA ILE A 64 61.84 61.50 -30.51
C ILE A 64 63.08 62.00 -31.28
N ASN A 65 62.92 62.00 -32.61
CA ASN A 65 63.49 62.82 -33.69
C ASN A 65 65.00 63.10 -33.76
N ARG A 66 65.54 62.85 -34.97
CA ARG A 66 66.38 63.83 -35.68
C ARG A 66 66.47 63.54 -37.18
N GLU A 67 65.65 64.25 -37.96
CA GLU A 67 66.03 64.74 -39.28
C GLU A 67 67.03 65.88 -39.09
N GLN A 68 68.19 65.88 -39.76
CA GLN A 68 68.90 67.10 -40.11
C GLN A 68 69.56 66.94 -41.48
N SER A 69 68.97 67.62 -42.46
CA SER A 69 69.61 68.08 -43.69
C SER A 69 70.63 69.16 -43.35
N GLU A 70 71.83 69.12 -43.95
CA GLU A 70 72.68 70.31 -44.05
C GLU A 70 73.16 70.51 -45.49
N THR A 71 72.87 71.73 -45.96
CA THR A 71 73.23 72.37 -47.22
C THR A 71 74.65 72.91 -47.13
N ILE A 72 75.49 72.74 -48.16
CA ILE A 72 76.78 73.44 -48.26
C ILE A 72 76.71 74.49 -49.37
N ALA A 73 76.88 75.75 -48.98
CA ALA A 73 77.01 76.91 -49.85
C ALA A 73 78.49 77.29 -50.05
N VAL A 74 78.77 77.75 -51.26
CA VAL A 74 80.03 78.21 -51.84
C VAL A 74 80.48 79.55 -51.27
N GLN A 75 81.79 79.75 -51.04
CA GLN A 75 82.49 81.04 -51.25
C GLN A 75 83.97 80.84 -51.67
N ASN A 76 84.29 81.34 -52.88
CA ASN A 76 85.62 81.76 -53.37
C ASN A 76 86.00 83.12 -52.70
N THR A 77 87.18 83.74 -52.79
CA THR A 77 88.21 83.98 -53.84
C THR A 77 89.48 84.54 -53.14
N ASP A 78 90.72 84.42 -53.67
CA ASP A 78 91.50 85.40 -54.48
C ASP A 78 92.96 85.26 -53.97
N ASN A 79 94.08 85.47 -54.66
CA ASN A 79 94.47 85.77 -56.04
C ASN A 79 96.01 85.73 -56.09
N LEU A 80 96.58 85.57 -57.30
CA LEU A 80 97.78 86.29 -57.76
C LEU A 80 97.98 86.02 -59.27
N GLU A 81 97.84 87.06 -60.09
CA GLU A 81 98.38 87.14 -61.47
C GLU A 81 99.92 87.23 -61.38
N THR A 82 100.78 86.84 -62.33
CA THR A 82 100.69 86.96 -63.80
C THR A 82 101.78 86.09 -64.48
N GLU A 83 101.51 85.74 -65.75
CA GLU A 83 102.43 85.44 -66.88
C GLU A 83 103.06 84.03 -67.10
N SER A 84 102.48 83.35 -68.11
CA SER A 84 103.13 82.79 -69.31
C SER A 84 103.84 81.41 -69.28
N GLN A 85 103.00 80.36 -69.38
CA GLN A 85 103.12 79.06 -70.12
C GLN A 85 104.38 78.16 -70.01
N PRO A 86 104.25 76.83 -70.28
CA PRO A 86 103.15 75.90 -69.98
C PRO A 86 103.63 74.56 -69.36
N SER A 87 102.65 73.71 -68.99
CA SER A 87 102.69 72.23 -68.96
C SER A 87 102.81 71.47 -67.61
N VAL A 88 101.91 70.48 -67.47
CA VAL A 88 101.98 69.21 -66.68
C VAL A 88 101.38 69.16 -65.25
N HIS A 89 100.64 70.16 -64.76
CA HIS A 89 100.07 70.11 -63.38
C HIS A 89 98.54 70.05 -63.21
N SER A 90 97.74 70.09 -64.29
CA SER A 90 96.28 69.91 -64.23
C SER A 90 95.81 68.45 -64.22
N ASP A 91 96.66 67.49 -64.60
CA ASP A 91 96.26 66.09 -64.74
C ASP A 91 96.23 65.34 -63.39
N ARG A 92 97.08 65.71 -62.43
CA ARG A 92 97.22 64.98 -61.15
C ARG A 92 96.06 65.19 -60.17
N GLU A 93 95.49 66.39 -60.13
CA GLU A 93 94.33 66.70 -59.28
C GLU A 93 93.04 66.10 -59.86
N PHE A 94 92.92 66.07 -61.18
CA PHE A 94 91.88 65.33 -61.89
C PHE A 94 91.99 63.82 -61.60
N GLU A 95 93.21 63.27 -61.60
CA GLU A 95 93.47 61.86 -61.27
C GLU A 95 93.09 61.51 -59.82
N GLN A 96 93.29 62.43 -58.86
CA GLN A 96 92.88 62.23 -57.46
C GLN A 96 91.36 62.25 -57.27
N LEU A 97 90.66 63.19 -57.92
CA LEU A 97 89.20 63.24 -57.90
C LEU A 97 88.58 62.03 -58.60
N GLU A 98 89.18 61.55 -59.70
CA GLU A 98 88.77 60.30 -60.36
C GLU A 98 88.92 59.08 -59.44
N ARG A 99 90.00 59.00 -58.65
CA ARG A 99 90.18 57.94 -57.64
C ARG A 99 89.14 58.03 -56.52
N GLN A 100 88.86 59.22 -55.99
CA GLN A 100 87.81 59.39 -54.97
C GLN A 100 86.41 59.07 -55.50
N LEU A 101 86.12 59.43 -56.76
CA LEU A 101 84.88 59.07 -57.43
C LEU A 101 84.79 57.54 -57.65
N ALA A 102 85.90 56.89 -57.99
CA ALA A 102 86.00 55.44 -58.13
C ALA A 102 85.79 54.72 -56.79
N ASP A 103 86.39 55.20 -55.71
CA ASP A 103 86.22 54.66 -54.35
C ASP A 103 84.77 54.84 -53.85
N SER A 104 84.18 56.02 -54.08
CA SER A 104 82.78 56.29 -53.75
C SER A 104 81.81 55.41 -54.55
N ARG A 105 82.08 55.19 -55.85
CA ARG A 105 81.33 54.23 -56.69
C ARG A 105 81.49 52.80 -56.20
N ALA A 106 82.70 52.39 -55.79
CA ALA A 106 82.93 51.06 -55.22
C ALA A 106 82.17 50.86 -53.90
N ASN A 107 82.14 51.87 -53.04
CA ASN A 107 81.35 51.88 -51.81
C ASN A 107 79.85 51.82 -52.09
N TYR A 108 79.35 52.57 -53.08
CA TYR A 108 77.96 52.51 -53.52
C TYR A 108 77.58 51.11 -54.03
N VAL A 109 78.42 50.50 -54.87
CA VAL A 109 78.20 49.13 -55.37
C VAL A 109 78.22 48.10 -54.24
N SER A 110 79.09 48.27 -53.24
CA SER A 110 79.11 47.42 -52.04
C SER A 110 77.83 47.58 -51.21
N LEU A 111 77.39 48.82 -50.99
CA LEU A 111 76.18 49.14 -50.24
C LEU A 111 74.92 48.64 -50.98
N GLU A 112 74.88 48.75 -52.31
CA GLU A 112 73.81 48.21 -53.15
C GLU A 112 73.74 46.68 -53.06
N LYS A 113 74.89 45.99 -53.07
CA LYS A 113 74.95 44.54 -52.83
C LYS A 113 74.43 44.19 -51.44
N GLN A 114 74.77 44.96 -50.41
CA GLN A 114 74.27 44.76 -49.05
C GLN A 114 72.76 45.01 -48.96
N HIS A 115 72.26 46.08 -49.59
CA HIS A 115 70.84 46.41 -49.67
C HIS A 115 70.05 45.30 -50.38
N ASN A 116 70.57 44.77 -51.49
CA ASN A 116 69.97 43.66 -52.20
C ASN A 116 69.92 42.37 -51.36
N ARG A 117 70.98 42.06 -50.60
CA ARG A 117 70.98 40.95 -49.64
C ARG A 117 69.94 41.13 -48.54
N LEU A 118 69.86 42.32 -47.95
CA LEU A 118 68.88 42.63 -46.91
C LEU A 118 67.44 42.58 -47.47
N ASN A 119 67.21 43.02 -48.70
CA ASN A 119 65.91 42.90 -49.36
C ASN A 119 65.51 41.44 -49.61
N GLN A 120 66.46 40.58 -50.03
CA GLN A 120 66.23 39.15 -50.15
C GLN A 120 65.87 38.51 -48.80
N GLN A 121 66.59 38.87 -47.73
CA GLN A 121 66.31 38.38 -46.37
C GLN A 121 64.95 38.86 -45.86
N ARG A 122 64.59 40.13 -46.12
CA ARG A 122 63.27 40.69 -45.79
C ARG A 122 62.16 39.94 -46.54
N ALA A 123 62.35 39.64 -47.82
CA ALA A 123 61.38 38.89 -48.61
C ALA A 123 61.18 37.46 -48.07
N PHE A 124 62.27 36.78 -47.68
CA PHE A 124 62.21 35.46 -47.04
C PHE A 124 61.43 35.49 -45.72
N LEU A 125 61.77 36.43 -44.83
CA LEU A 125 61.08 36.58 -43.53
C LEU A 125 59.61 36.96 -43.68
N LEU A 126 59.24 37.72 -44.72
CA LEU A 126 57.84 38.02 -45.01
C LEU A 126 57.07 36.77 -45.44
N GLU A 127 57.68 35.90 -46.24
CA GLU A 127 57.06 34.65 -46.66
C GLU A 127 56.93 33.66 -45.49
N GLU A 128 57.94 33.58 -44.62
CA GLU A 128 57.88 32.81 -43.39
C GLU A 128 56.79 33.32 -42.44
N ASN A 129 56.66 34.64 -42.26
CA ASN A 129 55.60 35.24 -41.45
C ASN A 129 54.20 34.95 -42.02
N LYS A 130 54.03 34.94 -43.36
CA LYS A 130 52.78 34.48 -43.97
C LYS A 130 52.49 33.02 -43.62
N GLY A 131 53.50 32.15 -43.69
CA GLY A 131 53.37 30.74 -43.33
C GLY A 131 53.06 30.51 -41.84
N LEU A 132 53.61 31.34 -40.95
CA LEU A 132 53.28 31.31 -39.52
C LEU A 132 51.86 31.80 -39.26
N LYS A 133 51.41 32.84 -39.98
CA LYS A 133 50.03 33.34 -39.87
C LYS A 133 49.00 32.31 -40.30
N THR A 134 49.21 31.61 -41.42
CA THR A 134 48.30 30.55 -41.86
C THR A 134 48.26 29.38 -40.86
N LYS A 135 49.39 29.03 -40.25
CA LYS A 135 49.43 28.04 -39.15
C LYS A 135 48.66 28.53 -37.93
N ALA A 136 48.83 29.78 -37.51
CA ALA A 136 48.10 30.36 -36.39
C ALA A 136 46.57 30.35 -36.63
N ASP A 137 46.12 30.71 -37.83
CA ASP A 137 44.71 30.64 -38.22
C ASP A 137 44.18 29.19 -38.18
N ALA A 138 45.00 28.22 -38.61
CA ALA A 138 44.67 26.80 -38.53
C ALA A 138 44.55 26.31 -37.06
N TYR A 139 45.45 26.74 -36.17
CA TYR A 139 45.35 26.44 -34.74
C TYR A 139 44.07 27.01 -34.12
N GLN A 140 43.72 28.25 -34.46
CA GLN A 140 42.49 28.88 -33.95
C GLN A 140 41.24 28.13 -34.43
N ASN A 141 41.23 27.64 -35.68
CA ASN A 141 40.14 26.82 -36.20
C ASN A 141 40.08 25.44 -35.52
N ASN A 142 41.23 24.81 -35.27
CA ASN A 142 41.29 23.55 -34.52
C ASN A 142 40.82 23.72 -33.08
N GLU A 143 41.16 24.83 -32.42
CA GLU A 143 40.69 25.13 -31.06
C GLU A 143 39.17 25.31 -31.01
N LYS A 144 38.58 26.01 -32.01
CA LYS A 144 37.12 26.10 -32.15
C LYS A 144 36.49 24.72 -32.35
N ARG A 145 37.09 23.90 -33.22
CA ARG A 145 36.60 22.54 -33.48
C ARG A 145 36.70 21.64 -32.24
N LEU A 146 37.74 21.80 -31.44
CA LEU A 146 37.90 21.08 -30.18
C LEU A 146 36.78 21.44 -29.20
N LYS A 147 36.48 22.73 -29.04
CA LYS A 147 35.36 23.19 -28.19
C LYS A 147 34.01 22.66 -28.67
N GLU A 148 33.78 22.61 -29.99
CA GLU A 148 32.57 21.99 -30.54
C GLU A 148 32.47 20.50 -30.21
N LEU A 149 33.58 19.77 -30.34
CA LEU A 149 33.64 18.33 -30.03
C LEU A 149 33.50 18.05 -28.53
N GLU A 150 34.03 18.91 -27.67
CA GLU A 150 33.84 18.84 -26.22
C GLU A 150 32.36 19.00 -25.86
N GLN A 151 31.68 20.01 -26.42
CA GLN A 151 30.24 20.20 -26.23
C GLN A 151 29.41 19.04 -26.78
N GLU A 152 29.82 18.46 -27.91
CA GLU A 152 29.15 17.28 -28.49
C GLU A 152 29.34 16.05 -27.59
N ASN A 153 30.54 15.83 -27.04
CA ASN A 153 30.80 14.76 -26.09
C ASN A 153 30.00 14.92 -24.79
N GLU A 154 29.90 16.14 -24.25
CA GLU A 154 29.06 16.42 -23.07
C GLU A 154 27.60 16.05 -23.34
N ARG A 155 27.04 16.46 -24.48
CA ARG A 155 25.67 16.08 -24.88
C ARG A 155 25.49 14.57 -25.04
N LEU A 156 26.46 13.88 -25.63
CA LEU A 156 26.42 12.42 -25.76
C LEU A 156 26.49 11.73 -24.39
N HIS A 157 27.29 12.25 -23.45
CA HIS A 157 27.33 11.74 -22.09
C HIS A 157 25.98 11.92 -21.37
N GLU A 158 25.32 13.06 -21.52
CA GLU A 158 23.97 13.29 -20.98
C GLU A 158 22.95 12.31 -21.58
N GLN A 159 22.98 12.07 -22.90
CA GLN A 159 22.10 11.10 -23.56
C GLN A 159 22.34 9.66 -23.08
N VAL A 160 23.61 9.26 -22.91
CA VAL A 160 23.96 7.94 -22.36
C VAL A 160 23.45 7.81 -20.93
N ALA A 161 23.61 8.85 -20.09
CA ALA A 161 23.09 8.84 -18.73
C ALA A 161 21.56 8.65 -18.70
N GLN A 162 20.82 9.40 -19.53
CA GLN A 162 19.36 9.24 -19.65
C GLN A 162 18.98 7.81 -20.08
N HIS A 163 19.66 7.26 -21.09
CA HIS A 163 19.40 5.88 -21.53
C HIS A 163 19.73 4.82 -20.45
N THR A 164 20.74 5.05 -19.61
CA THR A 164 21.04 4.14 -18.49
C THR A 164 19.97 4.19 -17.41
N GLU A 165 19.41 5.37 -17.13
CA GLU A 165 18.30 5.53 -16.18
C GLU A 165 17.02 4.85 -16.69
N THR A 166 16.62 5.12 -17.94
CA THR A 166 15.46 4.44 -18.56
C THR A 166 15.65 2.92 -18.62
N ARG A 167 16.88 2.44 -18.82
CA ARG A 167 17.18 0.99 -18.80
C ARG A 167 17.00 0.39 -17.41
N ALA A 168 17.36 1.12 -16.35
CA ALA A 168 17.13 0.67 -14.98
C ALA A 168 15.63 0.61 -14.65
N GLU A 169 14.86 1.62 -15.07
CA GLU A 169 13.39 1.61 -14.94
C GLU A 169 12.75 0.42 -15.69
N LEU A 170 13.19 0.15 -16.92
CA LEU A 170 12.72 -1.00 -17.69
C LEU A 170 13.05 -2.35 -17.01
N GLN A 171 14.21 -2.46 -16.34
CA GLN A 171 14.56 -3.65 -15.58
C GLN A 171 13.67 -3.83 -14.34
N GLN A 172 13.34 -2.73 -13.64
CA GLN A 172 12.41 -2.77 -12.51
C GLN A 172 11.00 -3.19 -12.96
N LEU A 173 10.48 -2.58 -14.03
CA LEU A 173 9.18 -2.94 -14.61
C LEU A 173 9.15 -4.40 -15.09
N ALA A 174 10.26 -4.91 -15.64
CA ALA A 174 10.35 -6.31 -16.04
C ALA A 174 10.28 -7.26 -14.82
N ALA A 175 10.97 -6.93 -13.72
CA ALA A 175 10.91 -7.71 -12.49
C ALA A 175 9.52 -7.68 -11.84
N GLU A 176 8.87 -6.51 -11.82
CA GLU A 176 7.49 -6.37 -11.34
C GLU A 176 6.52 -7.20 -12.18
N ARG A 177 6.67 -7.20 -13.51
CA ARG A 177 5.86 -8.04 -14.40
C ARG A 177 6.04 -9.53 -14.11
N GLU A 178 7.26 -10.01 -13.88
CA GLU A 178 7.50 -11.40 -13.52
C GLU A 178 6.85 -11.77 -12.18
N HIS A 179 6.95 -10.90 -11.18
CA HIS A 179 6.26 -11.09 -9.90
C HIS A 179 4.73 -11.19 -10.08
N LEU A 180 4.13 -10.27 -10.84
CA LEU A 180 2.70 -10.27 -11.10
C LEU A 180 2.24 -11.50 -11.90
N LEU A 181 3.07 -12.02 -12.81
CA LEU A 181 2.77 -13.27 -13.53
C LEU A 181 2.79 -14.48 -12.58
N ALA A 182 3.76 -14.56 -11.67
CA ALA A 182 3.81 -15.62 -10.67
C ALA A 182 2.62 -15.56 -9.70
N GLU A 183 2.22 -14.35 -9.28
CA GLU A 183 1.03 -14.15 -8.44
C GLU A 183 -0.26 -14.55 -9.17
N LYS A 184 -0.40 -14.15 -10.45
CA LYS A 184 -1.52 -14.58 -11.29
C LYS A 184 -1.60 -16.10 -11.41
N GLU A 185 -0.47 -16.77 -11.62
CA GLU A 185 -0.43 -18.23 -11.72
C GLU A 185 -0.84 -18.90 -10.40
N ARG A 186 -0.35 -18.38 -9.27
CA ARG A 186 -0.76 -18.83 -7.92
C ARG A 186 -2.26 -18.66 -7.70
N LEU A 187 -2.83 -17.50 -8.04
CA LEU A 187 -4.27 -17.24 -7.93
C LEU A 187 -5.09 -18.17 -8.84
N THR A 188 -4.58 -18.46 -10.04
CA THR A 188 -5.23 -19.39 -10.97
C THR A 188 -5.27 -20.81 -10.39
N GLU A 189 -4.21 -21.25 -9.70
CA GLU A 189 -4.18 -22.54 -9.03
C GLU A 189 -5.15 -22.59 -7.84
N GLN A 190 -5.25 -21.50 -7.07
CA GLN A 190 -6.26 -21.39 -6.01
C GLN A 190 -7.69 -21.46 -6.55
N LEU A 191 -7.97 -20.83 -7.70
CA LEU A 191 -9.26 -20.89 -8.37
C LEU A 191 -9.65 -22.32 -8.78
N LYS A 192 -8.71 -23.13 -9.26
CA LYS A 192 -8.98 -24.56 -9.53
C LYS A 192 -9.41 -25.30 -8.26
N GLY A 193 -8.81 -24.99 -7.11
CA GLY A 193 -9.23 -25.52 -5.82
C GLY A 193 -10.65 -25.13 -5.45
N TYR A 194 -11.03 -23.87 -5.71
CA TYR A 194 -12.42 -23.41 -5.54
C TYR A 194 -13.40 -24.14 -6.46
N ASP A 195 -13.03 -24.41 -7.71
CA ASP A 195 -13.89 -25.17 -8.63
C ASP A 195 -14.13 -26.61 -8.15
N GLN A 196 -13.12 -27.27 -7.56
CA GLN A 196 -13.29 -28.58 -6.94
C GLN A 196 -14.25 -28.53 -5.75
N ILE A 197 -14.10 -27.53 -4.87
CA ILE A 197 -15.01 -27.32 -3.74
C ILE A 197 -16.44 -27.04 -4.22
N ARG A 198 -16.58 -26.24 -5.28
CA ARG A 198 -17.87 -25.95 -5.90
C ARG A 198 -18.52 -27.22 -6.44
N ALA A 199 -17.79 -28.05 -7.18
CA ALA A 199 -18.28 -29.32 -7.68
C ALA A 199 -18.68 -30.28 -6.54
N ALA A 200 -17.88 -30.33 -5.47
CA ALA A 200 -18.22 -31.13 -4.28
C ALA A 200 -19.48 -30.62 -3.58
N LYS A 201 -19.69 -29.30 -3.50
CA LYS A 201 -20.91 -28.69 -2.96
C LYS A 201 -22.13 -29.02 -3.81
N GLU A 202 -21.99 -28.99 -5.14
CA GLU A 202 -23.06 -29.37 -6.07
C GLU A 202 -23.42 -30.86 -5.90
N GLY A 203 -22.42 -31.73 -5.75
CA GLY A 203 -22.63 -33.15 -5.42
C GLY A 203 -23.35 -33.35 -4.09
N PHE A 204 -22.87 -32.70 -3.02
CA PHE A 204 -23.49 -32.79 -1.69
C PHE A 204 -24.94 -32.28 -1.68
N SER A 205 -25.23 -31.23 -2.47
CA SER A 205 -26.60 -30.72 -2.63
C SER A 205 -27.52 -31.73 -3.31
N ALA A 206 -27.01 -32.49 -4.29
CA ALA A 206 -27.77 -33.57 -4.92
C ALA A 206 -28.02 -34.73 -3.94
N ASP A 207 -26.99 -35.12 -3.16
CA ASP A 207 -27.13 -36.16 -2.12
C ASP A 207 -28.13 -35.75 -1.04
N LEU A 208 -28.11 -34.48 -0.61
CA LEU A 208 -29.05 -33.95 0.37
C LEU A 208 -30.50 -34.06 -0.12
N LYS A 209 -30.77 -33.79 -1.40
CA LYS A 209 -32.10 -33.95 -1.99
C LYS A 209 -32.57 -35.40 -1.99
N LEU A 210 -31.66 -36.36 -2.25
CA LEU A 210 -31.99 -37.78 -2.18
C LEU A 210 -32.34 -38.20 -0.75
N VAL A 211 -31.61 -37.70 0.25
CA VAL A 211 -31.91 -37.93 1.67
C VAL A 211 -33.25 -37.31 2.04
N GLU A 212 -33.54 -36.10 1.60
CA GLU A 212 -34.83 -35.42 1.84
C GLU A 212 -36.00 -36.21 1.23
N GLU A 213 -35.85 -36.72 0.00
CA GLU A 213 -36.85 -37.56 -0.63
C GLU A 213 -37.06 -38.89 0.13
N ALA A 214 -35.97 -39.50 0.61
CA ALA A 214 -36.06 -40.72 1.42
C ALA A 214 -36.74 -40.47 2.77
N ILE A 215 -36.44 -39.35 3.43
CA ILE A 215 -37.09 -38.93 4.67
C ILE A 215 -38.58 -38.70 4.42
N TYR A 216 -38.95 -38.03 3.32
CA TYR A 216 -40.35 -37.79 2.99
C TYR A 216 -41.13 -39.10 2.78
N LYS A 217 -40.55 -40.05 2.03
CA LYS A 217 -41.16 -41.39 1.85
C LYS A 217 -41.28 -42.13 3.19
N GLY A 218 -40.24 -42.10 4.02
CA GLY A 218 -40.27 -42.72 5.34
C GLY A 218 -41.33 -42.13 6.26
N HIS A 219 -41.53 -40.80 6.24
CA HIS A 219 -42.60 -40.15 7.00
C HIS A 219 -43.98 -40.60 6.51
N GLN A 220 -44.19 -40.67 5.20
CA GLN A 220 -45.45 -41.14 4.64
C GLN A 220 -45.75 -42.59 5.06
N GLU A 221 -44.76 -43.48 5.02
CA GLU A 221 -44.91 -44.87 5.48
C GLU A 221 -45.24 -44.94 6.98
N ILE A 222 -44.65 -44.07 7.81
CA ILE A 222 -44.96 -43.99 9.23
C ILE A 222 -46.38 -43.48 9.48
N GLU A 223 -46.84 -42.49 8.72
CA GLU A 223 -48.20 -41.95 8.81
C GLU A 223 -49.26 -42.98 8.40
N GLU A 224 -49.00 -43.75 7.33
CA GLU A 224 -49.81 -44.90 6.93
C GLU A 224 -49.82 -45.99 8.02
N PHE A 225 -48.70 -46.23 8.69
CA PHE A 225 -48.64 -47.16 9.81
C PHE A 225 -49.41 -46.67 11.04
N GLN A 226 -49.32 -45.38 11.38
CA GLN A 226 -50.07 -44.76 12.48
C GLN A 226 -51.57 -44.85 12.26
N THR A 227 -52.05 -44.46 11.08
CA THR A 227 -53.48 -44.57 10.73
C THR A 227 -53.97 -46.02 10.77
N SER A 228 -53.14 -47.00 10.37
CA SER A 228 -53.48 -48.41 10.54
C SER A 228 -53.54 -48.82 12.01
N LEU A 229 -52.62 -48.35 12.86
CA LEU A 229 -52.64 -48.63 14.30
C LEU A 229 -53.88 -48.04 14.98
N ASP A 230 -54.22 -46.79 14.66
CA ASP A 230 -55.41 -46.12 15.21
C ASP A 230 -56.69 -46.90 14.87
N SER A 231 -56.81 -47.38 13.63
CA SER A 231 -57.91 -48.26 13.21
C SER A 231 -57.98 -49.57 14.02
N TYR A 232 -56.83 -50.17 14.33
CA TYR A 232 -56.79 -51.36 15.20
C TYR A 232 -57.19 -51.04 16.65
N PHE A 233 -56.76 -49.89 17.17
CA PHE A 233 -57.15 -49.44 18.50
C PHE A 233 -58.65 -49.15 18.58
N ASP A 234 -59.23 -48.47 17.60
CA ASP A 234 -60.67 -48.21 17.51
C ASP A 234 -61.47 -49.53 17.47
N ALA A 235 -61.02 -50.51 16.69
CA ALA A 235 -61.65 -51.82 16.62
C ALA A 235 -61.57 -52.57 17.96
N LEU A 236 -60.42 -52.49 18.64
CA LEU A 236 -60.22 -53.10 19.96
C LEU A 236 -61.07 -52.41 21.03
N GLU A 237 -61.16 -51.08 21.00
CA GLU A 237 -61.99 -50.29 21.91
C GLU A 237 -63.48 -50.59 21.68
N GLY A 238 -63.94 -50.69 20.42
CA GLY A 238 -65.30 -51.10 20.09
C GLY A 238 -65.64 -52.51 20.58
N SER A 239 -64.70 -53.46 20.46
CA SER A 239 -64.84 -54.80 21.03
C SER A 239 -64.92 -54.76 22.57
N HIS A 240 -64.05 -53.97 23.21
CA HIS A 240 -64.07 -53.78 24.67
C HIS A 240 -65.36 -53.12 25.16
N GLN A 241 -65.88 -52.12 24.45
CA GLN A 241 -67.15 -51.47 24.75
C GLN A 241 -68.32 -52.45 24.58
N THR A 242 -68.30 -53.28 23.54
CA THR A 242 -69.29 -54.34 23.34
C THR A 242 -69.25 -55.37 24.47
N ALA A 243 -68.05 -55.82 24.87
CA ALA A 243 -67.86 -56.72 25.99
C ALA A 243 -68.29 -56.10 27.33
N ARG A 244 -67.99 -54.81 27.55
CA ARG A 244 -68.46 -54.05 28.71
C ARG A 244 -69.98 -53.89 28.71
N GLY A 245 -70.58 -53.62 27.56
CA GLY A 245 -72.04 -53.54 27.41
C GLY A 245 -72.72 -54.87 27.72
N ALA A 246 -72.17 -55.98 27.21
CA ALA A 246 -72.64 -57.33 27.52
C ALA A 246 -72.48 -57.65 29.02
N LEU A 247 -71.33 -57.32 29.63
CA LEU A 247 -71.12 -57.45 31.07
C LEU A 247 -72.06 -56.57 31.88
N ALA A 248 -72.33 -55.34 31.44
CA ALA A 248 -73.27 -54.43 32.09
C ALA A 248 -74.70 -54.95 31.99
N GLN A 249 -75.10 -55.54 30.86
CA GLN A 249 -76.40 -56.21 30.71
C GLN A 249 -76.51 -57.44 31.61
N ILE A 250 -75.48 -58.29 31.67
CA ILE A 250 -75.42 -59.43 32.61
C ILE A 250 -75.50 -58.92 34.05
N ARG A 251 -74.78 -57.86 34.38
CA ARG A 251 -74.78 -57.24 35.71
C ARG A 251 -76.15 -56.66 36.04
N GLN A 252 -76.78 -55.90 35.14
CA GLN A 252 -78.15 -55.39 35.30
C GLN A 252 -79.18 -56.51 35.45
N THR A 253 -79.03 -57.62 34.72
CA THR A 253 -79.92 -58.79 34.82
C THR A 253 -79.75 -59.48 36.18
N LEU A 254 -78.51 -59.59 36.68
CA LEU A 254 -78.21 -60.05 38.03
C LEU A 254 -78.76 -59.11 39.09
N THR A 255 -78.63 -57.79 38.92
CA THR A 255 -79.18 -56.78 39.84
C THR A 255 -80.72 -56.75 39.83
N TYR A 256 -81.35 -57.05 38.69
CA TYR A 256 -82.82 -57.16 38.57
C TYR A 256 -83.39 -58.37 39.32
N LEU A 257 -82.59 -59.42 39.52
CA LEU A 257 -82.97 -60.63 40.26
C LEU A 257 -82.86 -60.47 41.78
N ASP A 258 -82.31 -59.34 42.27
CA ASP A 258 -81.92 -59.16 43.69
C ASP A 258 -82.46 -57.85 44.32
N THR A 259 -83.60 -57.31 43.83
CA THR A 259 -84.34 -56.06 44.21
C THR A 259 -84.02 -55.39 45.58
N PRO A 260 -84.09 -54.03 45.81
CA PRO A 260 -84.61 -52.89 45.00
C PRO A 260 -83.68 -51.61 44.92
N GLN A 261 -84.11 -50.57 44.16
CA GLN A 261 -83.49 -49.22 43.94
C GLN A 261 -83.43 -48.29 45.18
N PRO A 262 -82.79 -47.06 45.18
CA PRO A 262 -81.99 -46.33 44.16
C PRO A 262 -80.65 -45.71 44.67
N SER A 263 -79.80 -45.21 43.76
CA SER A 263 -79.29 -43.81 43.69
C SER A 263 -77.98 -43.70 42.90
N GLU A 264 -77.99 -42.78 41.94
CA GLU A 264 -76.94 -42.44 40.99
C GLU A 264 -75.81 -41.62 41.63
N GLY A 265 -74.61 -41.72 41.06
CA GLY A 265 -73.50 -40.84 41.42
C GLY A 265 -72.15 -41.34 40.92
N GLU A 266 -71.93 -41.37 39.60
CA GLU A 266 -70.58 -41.42 39.04
C GLU A 266 -69.89 -40.08 39.28
N ALA A 267 -68.86 -40.10 40.14
CA ALA A 267 -68.03 -38.94 40.43
C ALA A 267 -67.05 -38.69 39.27
N GLY A 268 -67.42 -37.78 38.36
CA GLY A 268 -66.45 -36.99 37.62
C GLY A 268 -65.67 -36.12 38.60
N TYR A 269 -64.34 -36.12 38.50
CA TYR A 269 -63.47 -35.26 39.29
C TYR A 269 -63.85 -33.78 39.09
N PRO A 270 -64.27 -33.05 40.14
CA PRO A 270 -64.49 -31.61 40.03
C PRO A 270 -63.13 -30.91 40.04
N MET A 271 -62.77 -30.30 38.91
CA MET A 271 -61.64 -29.38 38.76
C MET A 271 -61.90 -28.13 39.63
N THR A 272 -61.05 -27.86 40.62
CA THR A 272 -61.18 -26.72 41.54
C THR A 272 -60.33 -25.52 41.10
N SER A 273 -60.79 -24.32 41.47
CA SER A 273 -60.25 -23.00 41.14
C SER A 273 -58.93 -22.62 41.84
N GLU A 274 -58.10 -23.59 42.25
CA GLU A 274 -56.95 -23.33 43.15
C GLU A 274 -55.56 -23.45 42.49
N GLN A 275 -55.46 -23.80 41.21
CA GLN A 275 -54.17 -23.89 40.52
C GLN A 275 -53.70 -22.52 40.00
N PRO A 276 -52.42 -22.14 40.18
CA PRO A 276 -51.89 -20.89 39.64
C PRO A 276 -52.06 -20.81 38.13
N ARG A 277 -52.50 -19.67 37.63
CA ARG A 277 -52.67 -19.41 36.20
C ARG A 277 -51.33 -19.00 35.59
N VAL A 278 -50.87 -19.74 34.60
CA VAL A 278 -49.53 -19.60 34.02
C VAL A 278 -49.63 -19.14 32.58
N GLY A 279 -48.84 -18.11 32.24
CA GLY A 279 -48.59 -17.72 30.86
C GLY A 279 -47.14 -18.03 30.49
N VAL A 280 -46.93 -18.72 29.38
CA VAL A 280 -45.61 -19.08 28.86
C VAL A 280 -45.31 -18.20 27.63
N PHE A 281 -44.15 -17.56 27.61
CA PHE A 281 -43.71 -16.67 26.54
C PHE A 281 -42.32 -17.08 26.09
N VAL A 282 -42.21 -17.64 24.89
CA VAL A 282 -40.98 -18.27 24.40
C VAL A 282 -40.38 -17.47 23.26
N ASP A 283 -39.18 -16.94 23.48
CA ASP A 283 -38.37 -16.37 22.41
C ASP A 283 -37.61 -17.50 21.69
N VAL A 284 -38.22 -17.97 20.60
CA VAL A 284 -37.69 -19.12 19.84
C VAL A 284 -36.33 -18.79 19.22
N GLN A 285 -36.06 -17.53 18.86
CA GLN A 285 -34.77 -17.15 18.30
C GLN A 285 -33.67 -17.22 19.36
N ASN A 286 -33.88 -16.58 20.51
CA ASN A 286 -32.90 -16.59 21.59
C ASN A 286 -32.58 -18.04 22.03
N MET A 287 -33.64 -18.85 22.19
CA MET A 287 -33.55 -20.26 22.52
C MET A 287 -32.80 -21.09 21.46
N PHE A 288 -33.07 -20.86 20.18
CA PHE A 288 -32.42 -21.58 19.08
C PHE A 288 -30.93 -21.25 18.98
N TYR A 289 -30.55 -19.97 19.05
CA TYR A 289 -29.15 -19.56 18.97
C TYR A 289 -28.35 -20.11 20.17
N ALA A 290 -28.91 -20.05 21.37
CA ALA A 290 -28.28 -20.61 22.57
C ALA A 290 -28.05 -22.13 22.48
N ALA A 291 -29.04 -22.88 21.98
CA ALA A 291 -28.91 -24.32 21.80
C ALA A 291 -27.87 -24.69 20.73
N LYS A 292 -27.87 -23.95 19.61
CA LYS A 292 -26.99 -24.20 18.47
C LYS A 292 -25.53 -23.88 18.76
N ASP A 293 -25.26 -22.75 19.42
CA ASP A 293 -23.90 -22.27 19.65
C ASP A 293 -23.07 -23.25 20.51
N ARG A 294 -23.67 -23.77 21.59
CA ARG A 294 -22.95 -24.60 22.55
C ARG A 294 -23.12 -26.10 22.37
N PHE A 295 -24.31 -26.56 21.97
CA PHE A 295 -24.64 -27.98 21.93
C PHE A 295 -24.80 -28.52 20.51
N GLY A 296 -25.02 -27.66 19.52
CA GLY A 296 -25.33 -28.09 18.14
C GLY A 296 -26.65 -28.87 18.02
N ARG A 297 -27.53 -28.78 19.04
CA ARG A 297 -28.81 -29.49 19.16
C ARG A 297 -29.98 -28.50 19.16
N ARG A 298 -31.21 -29.01 19.14
CA ARG A 298 -32.43 -28.20 19.19
C ARG A 298 -33.14 -28.39 20.52
N VAL A 299 -33.94 -27.40 20.92
CA VAL A 299 -34.79 -27.50 22.12
C VAL A 299 -36.03 -28.32 21.79
N ASP A 300 -36.38 -29.25 22.67
CA ASP A 300 -37.62 -30.02 22.65
C ASP A 300 -38.74 -29.19 23.29
N TYR A 301 -39.43 -28.39 22.47
CA TYR A 301 -40.46 -27.47 22.95
C TYR A 301 -41.69 -28.18 23.54
N ILE A 302 -41.92 -29.45 23.19
CA ILE A 302 -43.02 -30.26 23.73
C ILE A 302 -42.71 -30.57 25.20
N LYS A 303 -41.55 -31.19 25.43
CA LYS A 303 -41.09 -31.48 26.81
C LYS A 303 -40.87 -30.23 27.64
N LEU A 304 -40.38 -29.16 27.00
CA LEU A 304 -40.21 -27.86 27.66
C LEU A 304 -41.54 -27.38 28.24
N LEU A 305 -42.62 -27.38 27.44
CA LEU A 305 -43.93 -26.90 27.89
C LEU A 305 -44.45 -27.74 29.06
N ASP A 306 -44.41 -29.07 28.94
CA ASP A 306 -44.90 -29.98 29.96
C ASP A 306 -44.14 -29.81 31.29
N LEU A 307 -42.82 -29.68 31.22
CA LEU A 307 -41.97 -29.54 32.40
C LEU A 307 -42.17 -28.19 33.09
N ILE A 308 -42.18 -27.09 32.32
CA ILE A 308 -42.28 -25.75 32.89
C ILE A 308 -43.70 -25.45 33.34
N VAL A 309 -44.74 -26.00 32.74
CA VAL A 309 -46.11 -25.79 33.23
C VAL A 309 -46.37 -26.68 34.44
N GLY A 310 -46.01 -27.96 34.37
CA GLY A 310 -46.26 -28.93 35.42
C GLY A 310 -47.76 -29.04 35.77
N PRO A 311 -48.13 -29.14 37.05
CA PRO A 311 -49.54 -29.31 37.47
C PRO A 311 -50.34 -27.98 37.51
N ARG A 312 -49.85 -26.93 36.86
CA ARG A 312 -50.44 -25.58 36.92
C ARG A 312 -51.42 -25.34 35.76
N TYR A 313 -52.27 -24.33 35.90
CA TYR A 313 -53.26 -24.02 34.86
C TYR A 313 -52.63 -23.17 33.74
N LEU A 314 -52.36 -23.78 32.59
CA LEU A 314 -51.87 -23.05 31.41
C LEU A 314 -52.97 -22.18 30.81
N MET A 315 -52.83 -20.86 30.94
CA MET A 315 -53.70 -19.88 30.29
C MET A 315 -53.36 -19.70 28.82
N VAL A 316 -52.05 -19.56 28.54
CA VAL A 316 -51.53 -19.36 27.19
C VAL A 316 -50.07 -19.78 27.12
N ALA A 317 -49.66 -20.29 25.96
CA ALA A 317 -48.26 -20.44 25.61
C ALA A 317 -48.02 -19.76 24.27
N TYR A 318 -47.26 -18.66 24.24
CA TYR A 318 -46.86 -17.99 23.01
C TYR A 318 -45.46 -18.40 22.58
N ALA A 319 -45.33 -18.77 21.31
CA ALA A 319 -44.03 -19.00 20.67
C ALA A 319 -43.77 -17.90 19.63
N TYR A 320 -42.75 -17.08 19.90
CA TYR A 320 -42.37 -15.95 19.07
C TYR A 320 -41.30 -16.38 18.07
N VAL A 321 -41.67 -16.47 16.80
CA VAL A 321 -40.82 -16.99 15.73
C VAL A 321 -40.52 -15.92 14.71
N VAL A 322 -39.29 -15.90 14.23
CA VAL A 322 -38.87 -15.02 13.14
C VAL A 322 -38.65 -15.86 11.90
N GLN A 323 -39.39 -15.53 10.85
CA GLN A 323 -39.35 -16.24 9.58
C GLN A 323 -38.24 -15.65 8.71
N ILE A 324 -37.38 -16.54 8.24
CA ILE A 324 -36.32 -16.24 7.28
C ILE A 324 -36.82 -16.76 5.92
N PRO A 325 -36.94 -15.91 4.88
CA PRO A 325 -37.54 -16.29 3.60
C PRO A 325 -36.92 -17.54 2.95
N GLU A 326 -35.63 -17.75 3.19
CA GLU A 326 -34.86 -18.88 2.63
C GLU A 326 -35.05 -20.20 3.39
N ILE A 327 -35.67 -20.20 4.58
CA ILE A 327 -35.80 -21.39 5.43
C ILE A 327 -37.27 -21.76 5.57
N ASN A 328 -37.64 -22.95 5.08
CA ASN A 328 -38.97 -23.50 5.32
C ASN A 328 -39.09 -23.97 6.77
N GLN A 329 -39.86 -23.24 7.58
CA GLN A 329 -40.12 -23.56 8.98
C GLN A 329 -41.54 -24.13 9.20
N SER A 330 -42.32 -24.41 8.14
CA SER A 330 -43.74 -24.76 8.26
C SER A 330 -44.00 -25.97 9.16
N SER A 331 -43.23 -27.05 9.00
CA SER A 331 -43.37 -28.26 9.83
C SER A 331 -43.08 -27.99 11.31
N PHE A 332 -42.11 -27.12 11.60
CA PHE A 332 -41.80 -26.74 12.98
C PHE A 332 -42.92 -25.90 13.59
N LEU A 333 -43.49 -24.96 12.84
CA LEU A 333 -44.64 -24.18 13.29
C LEU A 333 -45.85 -25.08 13.54
N SER A 334 -46.19 -25.96 12.60
CA SER A 334 -47.29 -26.92 12.79
C SER A 334 -47.10 -27.82 14.01
N LEU A 335 -45.87 -28.24 14.30
CA LEU A 335 -45.56 -29.02 15.50
C LEU A 335 -45.80 -28.20 16.78
N LEU A 336 -45.36 -26.94 16.84
CA LEU A 336 -45.62 -26.09 18.01
C LEU A 336 -47.12 -25.84 18.22
N GLU A 337 -47.86 -25.53 17.15
CA GLU A 337 -49.31 -25.33 17.19
C GLU A 337 -50.05 -26.57 17.68
N HIS A 338 -49.70 -27.75 17.17
CA HIS A 338 -50.34 -29.00 17.58
C HIS A 338 -50.07 -29.36 19.04
N ASN A 339 -48.95 -28.87 19.60
CA ASN A 339 -48.55 -29.11 20.98
C ASN A 339 -48.88 -27.93 21.92
N GLY A 340 -49.88 -27.11 21.58
CA GLY A 340 -50.49 -26.15 22.50
C GLY A 340 -49.86 -24.75 22.52
N TYR A 341 -48.88 -24.47 21.65
CA TYR A 341 -48.37 -23.11 21.47
C TYR A 341 -49.23 -22.31 20.50
N THR A 342 -49.47 -21.04 20.82
CA THR A 342 -49.96 -20.04 19.88
C THR A 342 -48.78 -19.32 19.24
N ILE A 343 -48.69 -19.37 17.92
CA ILE A 343 -47.54 -18.85 17.19
C ILE A 343 -47.72 -17.37 16.87
N LYS A 344 -46.64 -16.61 17.08
CA LYS A 344 -46.49 -15.22 16.65
C LYS A 344 -45.31 -15.13 15.70
N SER A 345 -45.58 -14.98 14.41
CA SER A 345 -44.53 -14.91 13.38
C SER A 345 -44.26 -13.48 12.90
N LYS A 346 -42.99 -13.18 12.64
CA LYS A 346 -42.53 -11.89 12.08
C LYS A 346 -41.47 -12.15 11.02
N ASP A 347 -41.58 -11.48 9.89
CA ASP A 347 -40.59 -11.61 8.82
C ASP A 347 -39.30 -10.90 9.19
N LEU A 348 -38.16 -11.55 8.98
CA LEU A 348 -36.85 -10.93 9.13
C LEU A 348 -36.69 -9.81 8.08
N ARG A 349 -36.55 -8.56 8.54
CA ARG A 349 -36.30 -7.42 7.64
C ARG A 349 -34.83 -7.05 7.66
N LEU A 350 -34.17 -7.27 6.54
CA LEU A 350 -32.82 -6.77 6.28
C LEU A 350 -32.93 -5.32 5.77
N ARG A 351 -32.29 -4.38 6.46
CA ARG A 351 -32.16 -3.00 5.99
C ARG A 351 -30.99 -2.89 5.00
N GLY A 352 -31.03 -1.86 4.16
CA GLY A 352 -29.95 -1.53 3.21
C GLY A 352 -28.62 -1.16 3.87
N ASP A 353 -28.59 -0.96 5.19
CA ASP A 353 -27.38 -0.75 6.00
C ASP A 353 -26.78 -2.07 6.55
N GLY A 354 -27.37 -3.23 6.23
CA GLY A 354 -26.94 -4.53 6.70
C GLY A 354 -27.43 -4.90 8.11
N SER A 355 -28.15 -4.01 8.79
CA SER A 355 -28.77 -4.34 10.09
C SER A 355 -30.01 -5.21 9.89
N ALA A 356 -30.05 -6.33 10.59
CA ALA A 356 -31.22 -7.18 10.66
C ALA A 356 -32.12 -6.68 11.80
N LYS A 357 -33.36 -6.26 11.48
CA LYS A 357 -34.36 -5.97 12.50
C LYS A 357 -35.35 -7.13 12.52
N GLY A 358 -35.20 -8.00 13.52
CA GLY A 358 -35.93 -9.26 13.62
C GLY A 358 -36.43 -9.60 15.02
N ASP A 359 -35.89 -9.00 16.09
CA ASP A 359 -36.23 -9.35 17.47
C ASP A 359 -37.72 -9.25 17.81
N TRP A 360 -38.12 -10.01 18.82
CA TRP A 360 -39.47 -10.03 19.36
C TRP A 360 -39.62 -9.30 20.70
N ASP A 361 -38.54 -8.73 21.24
CA ASP A 361 -38.46 -8.22 22.61
C ASP A 361 -39.60 -7.27 22.97
N VAL A 362 -39.86 -6.28 22.11
CA VAL A 362 -40.96 -5.32 22.30
C VAL A 362 -42.32 -6.02 22.22
N GLY A 363 -42.50 -6.96 21.28
CA GLY A 363 -43.76 -7.67 21.12
C GLY A 363 -44.06 -8.59 22.30
N ILE A 364 -43.05 -9.32 22.78
CA ILE A 364 -43.11 -10.15 23.98
C ILE A 364 -43.48 -9.27 25.19
N ALA A 365 -42.77 -8.16 25.42
CA ALA A 365 -43.05 -7.28 26.55
C ALA A 365 -44.48 -6.73 26.52
N VAL A 366 -44.98 -6.31 25.35
CA VAL A 366 -46.35 -5.81 25.20
C VAL A 366 -47.38 -6.89 25.49
N ASP A 367 -47.22 -8.08 24.93
CA ASP A 367 -48.15 -9.20 25.14
C ASP A 367 -48.17 -9.62 26.62
N VAL A 368 -46.99 -9.77 27.25
CA VAL A 368 -46.88 -10.10 28.67
C VAL A 368 -47.61 -9.07 29.53
N VAL A 369 -47.33 -7.79 29.35
CA VAL A 369 -47.96 -6.70 30.12
C VAL A 369 -49.47 -6.68 29.93
N SER A 370 -49.95 -6.91 28.71
CA SER A 370 -51.39 -6.95 28.41
C SER A 370 -52.13 -8.09 29.14
N MET A 371 -51.41 -9.16 29.50
CA MET A 371 -51.96 -10.35 30.14
C MET A 371 -51.74 -10.42 31.64
N LEU A 372 -50.98 -9.51 32.25
CA LEU A 372 -50.68 -9.58 33.70
C LEU A 372 -51.92 -9.64 34.59
N GLY A 373 -53.04 -9.05 34.17
CA GLY A 373 -54.30 -9.11 34.91
C GLY A 373 -54.91 -10.53 35.01
N SER A 374 -54.63 -11.41 34.04
CA SER A 374 -55.19 -12.77 33.96
C SER A 374 -54.19 -13.87 34.37
N LEU A 375 -52.93 -13.51 34.60
CA LEU A 375 -51.86 -14.44 34.98
C LEU A 375 -51.50 -14.28 36.46
N ASP A 376 -51.06 -15.37 37.08
CA ASP A 376 -50.45 -15.37 38.42
C ASP A 376 -48.94 -15.61 38.31
N VAL A 377 -48.52 -16.39 37.31
CA VAL A 377 -47.12 -16.67 36.98
C VAL A 377 -46.86 -16.39 35.51
N VAL A 378 -45.79 -15.65 35.22
CA VAL A 378 -45.25 -15.45 33.88
C VAL A 378 -43.97 -16.27 33.76
N ILE A 379 -43.96 -17.20 32.82
CA ILE A 379 -42.76 -17.96 32.45
C ILE A 379 -42.19 -17.35 31.18
N LEU A 380 -41.00 -16.74 31.28
CA LEU A 380 -40.26 -16.19 30.16
C LEU A 380 -39.16 -17.17 29.77
N ALA A 381 -39.29 -17.78 28.60
CA ALA A 381 -38.24 -18.62 28.03
C ALA A 381 -37.35 -17.79 27.10
N SER A 382 -36.43 -17.04 27.70
CA SER A 382 -35.39 -16.25 27.03
C SER A 382 -34.26 -15.95 28.02
N GLY A 383 -33.02 -15.91 27.51
CA GLY A 383 -31.85 -15.49 28.28
C GLY A 383 -31.51 -14.00 28.17
N ASP A 384 -32.29 -13.23 27.40
CA ASP A 384 -31.95 -11.85 27.06
C ASP A 384 -32.09 -10.87 28.24
N GLY A 385 -31.01 -10.14 28.54
CA GLY A 385 -30.99 -9.13 29.60
C GLY A 385 -31.92 -7.94 29.35
N ASP A 386 -32.33 -7.70 28.10
CA ASP A 386 -33.26 -6.62 27.75
C ASP A 386 -34.66 -6.82 28.35
N PHE A 387 -34.98 -8.03 28.83
CA PHE A 387 -36.21 -8.31 29.59
C PHE A 387 -36.13 -7.97 31.09
N CYS A 388 -34.99 -7.50 31.63
CA CYS A 388 -34.89 -7.13 33.04
C CYS A 388 -35.97 -6.12 33.49
N PRO A 389 -36.23 -5.01 32.74
CA PRO A 389 -37.30 -4.07 33.10
C PRO A 389 -38.69 -4.70 33.08
N LEU A 390 -38.93 -5.67 32.18
CA LEU A 390 -40.18 -6.41 32.13
C LEU A 390 -40.33 -7.29 33.38
N ALA A 391 -39.28 -8.02 33.77
CA ALA A 391 -39.27 -8.85 34.96
C ALA A 391 -39.52 -8.02 36.23
N GLU A 392 -38.91 -6.84 36.36
CA GLU A 392 -39.18 -5.91 37.47
C GLU A 392 -40.64 -5.46 37.49
N LEU A 393 -41.21 -5.10 36.33
CA LEU A 393 -42.60 -4.68 36.21
C LEU A 393 -43.58 -5.79 36.62
N ILE A 394 -43.31 -7.05 36.22
CA ILE A 394 -44.13 -8.21 36.62
C ILE A 394 -44.17 -8.32 38.15
N LYS A 395 -43.01 -8.19 38.80
CA LYS A 395 -42.90 -8.25 40.27
C LYS A 395 -43.59 -7.07 40.96
N GLN A 396 -43.51 -5.88 40.39
CA GLN A 396 -44.22 -4.69 40.89
C GLN A 396 -45.76 -4.85 40.83
N GLN A 397 -46.27 -5.74 40.00
CA GLN A 397 -47.70 -6.08 39.90
C GLN A 397 -48.09 -7.30 40.77
N ASP A 398 -47.24 -7.67 41.74
CA ASP A 398 -47.40 -8.83 42.63
C ASP A 398 -47.60 -10.15 41.86
N LYS A 399 -46.94 -10.28 40.70
CA LYS A 399 -46.92 -11.50 39.89
C LYS A 399 -45.57 -12.17 39.97
N ARG A 400 -45.56 -13.50 39.83
CA ARG A 400 -44.33 -14.28 39.83
C ARG A 400 -43.72 -14.31 38.43
N VAL A 401 -42.42 -14.08 38.33
CA VAL A 401 -41.66 -14.23 37.08
C VAL A 401 -40.69 -15.41 37.20
N GLU A 402 -40.82 -16.36 36.29
CA GLU A 402 -39.93 -17.53 36.17
C GLU A 402 -39.20 -17.44 34.84
N VAL A 403 -37.88 -17.60 34.85
CA VAL A 403 -37.05 -17.52 33.65
C VAL A 403 -36.53 -18.90 33.30
N VAL A 404 -36.68 -19.31 32.05
CA VAL A 404 -36.24 -20.62 31.54
C VAL A 404 -35.28 -20.40 30.39
N ALA A 405 -34.00 -20.65 30.61
CA ALA A 405 -33.00 -20.39 29.58
C ALA A 405 -31.73 -21.21 29.81
N PHE A 406 -30.81 -21.16 28.86
CA PHE A 406 -29.50 -21.78 29.04
C PHE A 406 -28.64 -20.91 29.96
N GLU A 407 -28.14 -21.49 31.05
CA GLU A 407 -27.38 -20.76 32.09
C GLU A 407 -26.20 -19.93 31.54
N HIS A 408 -25.53 -20.43 30.50
CA HIS A 408 -24.39 -19.76 29.87
C HIS A 408 -24.75 -18.61 28.92
N ASN A 409 -26.01 -18.56 28.47
CA ASN A 409 -26.51 -17.56 27.55
C ASN A 409 -27.66 -16.77 28.18
N THR A 410 -27.57 -16.54 29.49
CA THR A 410 -28.57 -15.78 30.25
C THR A 410 -27.90 -14.65 31.00
N SER A 411 -28.47 -13.44 30.93
CA SER A 411 -28.01 -12.30 31.73
C SER A 411 -28.07 -12.59 33.23
N MET A 412 -26.98 -12.28 33.95
CA MET A 412 -26.92 -12.43 35.41
C MET A 412 -27.97 -11.57 36.13
N ASP A 413 -28.24 -10.37 35.62
CA ASP A 413 -29.23 -9.46 36.20
C ASP A 413 -30.63 -10.06 36.08
N LEU A 414 -30.95 -10.66 34.92
CA LEU A 414 -32.24 -11.32 34.70
C LEU A 414 -32.43 -12.52 35.64
N GLN A 415 -31.38 -13.32 35.85
CA GLN A 415 -31.42 -14.45 36.79
C GLN A 415 -31.67 -13.97 38.23
N GLN A 416 -31.09 -12.84 38.63
CA GLN A 416 -31.26 -12.27 39.97
C GLN A 416 -32.64 -11.67 40.19
N ILE A 417 -33.23 -11.06 39.16
CA ILE A 417 -34.58 -10.49 39.24
C ILE A 417 -35.64 -11.60 39.26
N ALA A 418 -35.44 -12.67 38.50
CA ALA A 418 -36.36 -13.80 38.43
C ALA A 418 -36.66 -14.39 39.81
N ASP A 419 -37.93 -14.73 40.07
CA ASP A 419 -38.29 -15.44 41.31
C ASP A 419 -37.81 -16.90 41.28
N GLN A 420 -37.68 -17.46 40.09
CA GLN A 420 -37.06 -18.76 39.87
C GLN A 420 -36.40 -18.81 38.49
N PHE A 421 -35.18 -19.31 38.46
CA PHE A 421 -34.47 -19.62 37.22
C PHE A 421 -34.43 -21.13 37.00
N PHE A 422 -34.88 -21.57 35.82
CA PHE A 422 -34.85 -22.96 35.39
C PHE A 422 -33.80 -23.12 34.28
N PRO A 423 -32.62 -23.67 34.59
CA PRO A 423 -31.59 -23.90 33.59
C PRO A 423 -32.04 -25.01 32.63
N ILE A 424 -31.84 -24.79 31.34
CA ILE A 424 -32.11 -25.80 30.31
C ILE A 424 -30.90 -26.74 30.21
N GLY A 425 -31.10 -28.01 30.57
CA GLY A 425 -30.13 -29.08 30.47
C GLY A 425 -30.28 -29.96 29.22
N ASP A 426 -29.44 -30.98 29.13
CA ASP A 426 -29.37 -31.93 28.00
C ASP A 426 -30.68 -32.72 27.79
N GLU A 427 -31.48 -32.87 28.85
CA GLU A 427 -32.77 -33.58 28.86
C GLU A 427 -33.87 -32.89 28.03
N LEU A 428 -33.73 -31.57 27.82
CA LEU A 428 -34.64 -30.76 27.02
C LEU A 428 -34.11 -30.52 25.59
N LEU A 429 -33.03 -31.22 25.21
CA LEU A 429 -32.45 -31.13 23.88
C LEU A 429 -32.77 -32.37 23.06
N ILE A 430 -33.02 -32.18 21.76
CA ILE A 430 -33.18 -33.22 20.74
C ILE A 430 -32.08 -33.10 19.69
#